data_AF-A0A169QYE1-F1
#
_entry.id   AF-A0A169QYE1-F1
#
_cell.length_a   1.000
_cell.length_b   1.000
_cell.length_c   1.000
_cell.angle_alpha   90.00
_cell.angle_beta   90.00
_cell.angle_gamma   90.00
#
_symmetry.space_group_name_H-M   'P 1'
#
loop_
_entity.id
_entity.type
_entity.pdbx_description
1 polymer ?
#
loop_
_entity_poly.entity_id
_entity_poly.type
_entity_poly.pdbx_seq_one_letter_code
_entity_poly.pdbx_strand_id
1 'polypeptide(L)'
;MTDPAAAPILAATRIRDRAYGERMEGIVADGLSEEAPARPVEDGGAVDALAQLEEVIHAAGSAAAWAAAAGISPAYVSDVRLGRRAPGAAVLRALRLQRVVSYVPVGEARP
;
A
#
# COMPACT_ATOMS: atom_id res chain seq x y z
N MET A 1 -40.43 -10.12 -31.80
CA MET A 1 -40.82 -8.87 -31.13
C MET A 1 -39.70 -8.51 -30.20
N THR A 2 -38.72 -7.80 -30.76
CA THR A 2 -37.57 -7.25 -30.05
C THR A 2 -38.06 -6.02 -29.30
N ASP A 3 -37.78 -5.92 -28.01
CA ASP A 3 -37.49 -4.63 -27.41
C ASP A 3 -36.29 -4.77 -26.43
N PRO A 4 -35.20 -4.01 -26.65
CA PRO A 4 -33.98 -4.03 -25.86
C PRO A 4 -33.75 -2.69 -25.14
N ALA A 5 -33.88 -2.64 -23.82
CA ALA A 5 -33.45 -1.53 -22.95
C ALA A 5 -33.79 -1.93 -21.51
N ALA A 6 -33.07 -1.63 -20.44
CA ALA A 6 -31.94 -0.77 -20.14
C ALA A 6 -31.34 -1.38 -18.84
N ALA A 7 -30.01 -1.58 -18.76
CA ALA A 7 -29.06 -0.67 -18.09
C ALA A 7 -29.42 -0.28 -16.63
N PRO A 8 -28.41 -0.24 -15.73
CA PRO A 8 -28.58 -0.36 -14.28
C PRO A 8 -29.14 0.89 -13.59
N ILE A 9 -29.79 0.62 -12.45
CA ILE A 9 -30.35 1.58 -11.50
C ILE A 9 -29.23 2.43 -10.87
N LEU A 10 -29.22 3.72 -11.22
CA LEU A 10 -29.23 4.92 -10.34
C LEU A 10 -28.87 4.70 -8.85
N ALA A 11 -28.23 5.58 -8.09
CA ALA A 11 -27.74 6.94 -8.23
C ALA A 11 -26.96 7.20 -6.92
N ALA A 12 -26.02 8.14 -6.84
CA ALA A 12 -26.23 9.50 -6.31
C ALA A 12 -24.90 9.85 -5.61
N THR A 13 -24.32 11.06 -5.63
CA THR A 13 -24.81 12.37 -6.00
C THR A 13 -23.66 13.36 -5.86
N ARG A 14 -23.58 14.30 -6.82
CA ARG A 14 -23.09 15.71 -6.76
C ARG A 14 -21.63 15.89 -6.30
N ILE A 15 -20.84 16.69 -7.03
CA ILE A 15 -20.89 18.15 -6.91
C ILE A 15 -20.81 18.83 -8.28
N ARG A 16 -21.77 19.73 -8.45
CA ARG A 16 -21.88 20.78 -9.46
C ARG A 16 -20.95 21.91 -8.98
N ASP A 17 -20.13 22.51 -9.85
CA ASP A 17 -20.41 23.89 -10.22
C ASP A 17 -19.70 24.32 -11.50
N ARG A 18 -20.39 25.19 -12.23
CA ARG A 18 -20.18 25.63 -13.60
C ARG A 18 -19.88 27.11 -13.48
N ALA A 19 -18.60 27.45 -13.38
CA ALA A 19 -18.15 28.83 -13.42
C ALA A 19 -16.73 28.94 -13.98
N TYR A 20 -16.54 28.57 -15.25
CA TYR A 20 -15.43 29.10 -16.04
C TYR A 20 -15.96 29.42 -17.45
N GLY A 21 -16.79 30.45 -17.50
CA GLY A 21 -17.00 31.21 -18.72
C GLY A 21 -15.73 32.00 -19.02
N GLU A 22 -15.16 31.73 -20.18
CA GLU A 22 -14.72 32.73 -21.14
C GLU A 22 -14.04 34.00 -20.59
N ARG A 23 -12.70 34.01 -20.62
CA ARG A 23 -11.93 35.09 -21.28
C ARG A 23 -10.67 34.49 -21.90
N MET A 24 -10.71 34.35 -23.23
CA MET A 24 -9.53 34.34 -24.08
C MET A 24 -8.82 35.68 -23.94
N GLU A 25 -7.51 35.66 -23.68
CA GLU A 25 -6.51 36.52 -24.35
C GLU A 25 -5.13 36.27 -23.71
N GLY A 26 -4.12 35.96 -24.53
CA GLY A 26 -2.73 36.03 -24.09
C GLY A 26 -1.90 34.79 -24.42
N ILE A 27 -1.33 34.81 -25.61
CA ILE A 27 -0.26 33.95 -26.10
C ILE A 27 0.96 34.15 -25.18
N VAL A 28 1.44 33.10 -24.51
CA VAL A 28 2.88 32.82 -24.30
C VAL A 28 3.05 31.37 -23.82
N ALA A 29 3.83 30.63 -24.58
CA ALA A 29 4.43 29.38 -24.16
C ALA A 29 5.34 29.65 -22.95
N ASP A 30 5.29 28.78 -21.94
CA ASP A 30 6.45 28.14 -21.28
C ASP A 30 6.00 27.50 -19.95
N GLY A 31 6.51 26.30 -19.67
CA GLY A 31 6.48 25.71 -18.33
C GLY A 31 5.18 25.04 -17.88
N LEU A 32 4.88 23.85 -18.42
CA LEU A 32 4.24 22.84 -17.58
C LEU A 32 5.19 22.59 -16.41
N SER A 33 4.77 22.99 -15.21
CA SER A 33 5.42 22.61 -13.96
C SER A 33 5.23 21.10 -13.77
N GLU A 34 5.99 20.31 -14.53
CA GLU A 34 6.32 18.95 -14.16
C GLU A 34 7.26 19.01 -12.96
N GLU A 35 7.16 18.01 -12.09
CA GLU A 35 7.88 17.88 -10.83
C GLU A 35 7.40 18.86 -9.74
N ALA A 36 6.20 18.57 -9.23
CA ALA A 36 6.12 18.43 -7.78
C ALA A 36 7.20 17.40 -7.39
N PRO A 37 8.28 17.78 -6.69
CA PRO A 37 9.25 16.77 -6.26
C PRO A 37 8.46 15.85 -5.35
N ALA A 38 8.25 14.60 -5.79
CA ALA A 38 8.02 13.51 -4.88
C ALA A 38 9.20 13.60 -3.92
N ARG A 39 8.97 14.23 -2.75
CA ARG A 39 10.01 14.37 -1.73
C ARG A 39 10.61 12.98 -1.63
N PRO A 40 11.93 12.81 -1.77
CA PRO A 40 12.51 11.51 -1.56
C PRO A 40 11.98 11.09 -0.21
N VAL A 41 11.10 10.09 -0.20
CA VAL A 41 10.64 9.48 1.03
C VAL A 41 11.93 8.88 1.49
N GLU A 42 12.62 9.59 2.40
CA GLU A 42 13.84 9.12 3.03
C GLU A 42 13.49 7.69 3.45
N ASP A 43 14.04 6.71 2.74
CA ASP A 43 13.78 5.30 3.00
C ASP A 43 14.40 5.08 4.36
N GLY A 44 13.59 5.27 5.42
CA GLY A 44 13.91 4.79 6.74
C GLY A 44 14.07 3.30 6.54
N GLY A 45 15.33 2.89 6.36
CA GLY A 45 15.71 1.72 5.56
C GLY A 45 14.79 0.53 5.74
N ALA A 46 14.42 -0.14 4.64
CA ALA A 46 13.61 -1.36 4.66
C ALA A 46 14.04 -2.29 5.82
N VAL A 47 13.19 -2.39 6.84
CA VAL A 47 13.44 -3.19 8.04
C VAL A 47 13.19 -4.67 7.77
N ASP A 48 14.17 -5.52 8.11
CA ASP A 48 14.02 -6.96 8.00
C ASP A 48 13.13 -7.50 9.12
N ALA A 49 11.89 -7.84 8.75
CA ALA A 49 10.90 -8.38 9.68
C ALA A 49 11.32 -9.71 10.31
N LEU A 50 12.13 -10.54 9.65
CA LEU A 50 12.61 -11.81 10.20
C LEU A 50 13.71 -11.57 11.22
N ALA A 51 14.66 -10.69 10.93
CA ALA A 51 15.70 -10.32 11.89
C ALA A 51 15.08 -9.72 13.17
N GLN A 52 14.10 -8.82 13.02
CA GLN A 52 13.39 -8.24 14.15
C GLN A 52 12.58 -9.29 14.94
N LEU A 53 12.03 -10.29 14.25
CA LEU A 53 11.31 -11.41 14.88
C LEU A 53 12.25 -12.29 15.72
N GLU A 54 13.44 -12.61 15.23
CA GLU A 54 14.40 -13.40 16.00
C GLU A 54 14.87 -12.65 17.27
N GLU A 55 15.09 -11.34 17.17
CA GLU A 55 15.48 -10.51 18.32
C GLU A 55 14.42 -10.55 19.45
N VAL A 56 13.14 -10.33 19.09
CA VAL A 56 12.06 -10.35 20.11
C VAL A 56 11.80 -11.76 20.65
N ILE A 57 12.07 -12.80 19.86
CA ILE A 57 11.99 -14.19 20.31
C ILE A 57 13.11 -14.50 21.30
N HIS A 58 14.33 -14.02 21.02
CA HIS A 58 15.46 -14.15 21.93
C HIS A 58 15.18 -13.43 23.26
N ALA A 59 14.68 -12.19 23.21
CA ALA A 59 14.29 -11.43 24.39
C ALA A 59 13.17 -12.10 25.21
N ALA A 60 12.23 -12.78 24.55
CA ALA A 60 11.18 -13.56 25.21
C ALA A 60 11.65 -14.94 25.71
N GLY A 61 12.87 -15.35 25.38
CA GLY A 61 13.46 -16.65 25.72
C GLY A 61 13.03 -17.82 24.83
N SER A 62 11.91 -17.73 24.12
CA SER A 62 11.51 -18.72 23.12
C SER A 62 10.45 -18.20 22.17
N ALA A 63 10.35 -18.85 21.00
CA ALA A 63 9.33 -18.52 20.00
C ALA A 63 7.91 -18.77 20.53
N ALA A 64 7.71 -19.82 21.32
CA ALA A 64 6.42 -20.14 21.91
C ALA A 64 6.02 -19.11 22.99
N ALA A 65 6.97 -18.65 23.81
CA ALA A 65 6.73 -17.62 24.82
C ALA A 65 6.35 -16.29 24.16
N TRP A 66 7.10 -15.87 23.14
CA TRP A 66 6.78 -14.65 22.38
C TRP A 66 5.40 -14.77 21.69
N ALA A 67 5.13 -15.90 21.04
CA ALA A 67 3.87 -16.14 20.35
C ALA A 67 2.67 -16.08 21.31
N ALA A 68 2.80 -16.68 22.50
CA ALA A 68 1.78 -16.62 23.55
C ALA A 68 1.55 -15.18 24.03
N ALA A 69 2.62 -14.42 24.28
CA ALA A 69 2.53 -13.01 24.69
C ALA A 69 1.91 -12.11 23.60
N ALA A 70 2.20 -12.40 22.33
CA ALA A 70 1.66 -11.68 21.18
C ALA A 70 0.24 -12.13 20.78
N GLY A 71 -0.29 -13.21 21.37
CA GLY A 71 -1.58 -13.81 20.97
C GLY A 71 -1.56 -14.43 19.57
N ILE A 72 -0.40 -14.91 19.12
CA ILE A 72 -0.18 -15.50 17.80
C ILE A 72 0.04 -17.01 17.96
N SER A 73 -0.47 -17.82 17.02
CA SER A 73 -0.23 -19.26 17.03
C SER A 73 1.28 -19.59 16.93
N PRO A 74 1.85 -20.40 17.84
CA PRO A 74 3.25 -20.83 17.76
C PRO A 74 3.60 -21.53 16.45
N ALA A 75 2.65 -22.29 15.88
CA ALA A 75 2.82 -22.94 14.58
C ALA A 75 2.96 -21.92 13.44
N TYR A 76 2.15 -20.86 13.48
CA TYR A 76 2.26 -19.79 12.49
C TYR A 76 3.58 -19.02 12.61
N VAL A 77 4.04 -18.73 13.83
CA VAL A 77 5.36 -18.11 14.05
C VAL A 77 6.46 -19.02 13.51
N SER A 78 6.37 -20.34 13.71
CA SER A 78 7.34 -21.30 13.19
C SER A 78 7.36 -21.35 11.66
N ASP A 79 6.18 -21.34 11.01
CA ASP A 79 6.07 -21.27 9.55
C ASP A 79 6.70 -19.99 8.98
N VAL A 80 6.54 -18.86 9.67
CA VAL A 80 7.15 -17.59 9.26
C VAL A 80 8.67 -17.66 9.39
N ARG A 81 9.20 -18.15 10.52
CA ARG A 81 10.65 -18.30 10.74
C ARG A 81 11.31 -19.25 9.74
N LEU A 82 10.61 -20.31 9.34
CA LEU A 82 11.08 -21.27 8.34
C LEU A 82 10.93 -20.76 6.89
N GLY A 83 10.43 -19.54 6.69
CA GLY A 83 10.20 -18.97 5.36
C GLY A 83 9.07 -19.65 4.57
N ARG A 84 8.29 -20.55 5.20
CA ARG A 84 7.14 -21.22 4.55
C ARG A 84 5.99 -20.26 4.32
N ARG A 85 5.90 -19.20 5.12
CA ARG A 85 4.90 -18.14 5.02
C ARG A 85 5.55 -16.79 5.21
N ALA A 86 5.09 -15.79 4.47
CA ALA A 86 5.46 -14.40 4.74
C ALA A 86 4.86 -13.92 6.08
N PRO A 87 5.53 -13.01 6.80
CA PRO A 87 4.98 -12.37 7.98
C PRO A 87 3.73 -11.55 7.60
N GLY A 88 2.59 -11.96 8.13
CA GLY A 88 1.30 -11.32 7.89
C GLY A 88 1.03 -10.20 8.89
N ALA A 89 -0.15 -9.57 8.75
CA ALA A 89 -0.53 -8.40 9.55
C ALA A 89 -0.48 -8.64 11.08
N ALA A 90 -0.73 -9.86 11.56
CA ALA A 90 -0.63 -10.18 12.98
C ALA A 90 0.82 -10.05 13.50
N VAL A 91 1.77 -10.69 12.81
CA VAL A 91 3.20 -10.64 13.16
C VAL A 91 3.73 -9.22 13.01
N LEU A 92 3.43 -8.56 11.90
CA LEU A 92 3.88 -7.19 11.67
C LEU A 92 3.37 -6.22 12.73
N ARG A 93 2.09 -6.28 13.11
CA ARG A 93 1.56 -5.45 14.21
C ARG A 93 2.22 -5.74 15.56
N ALA A 94 2.47 -7.01 15.87
CA ALA A 94 3.17 -7.40 17.09
C ALA A 94 4.61 -6.86 17.12
N LEU A 95 5.28 -6.81 15.96
CA LEU A 95 6.61 -6.23 15.78
C LEU A 95 6.60 -4.70 15.61
N ARG A 96 5.42 -4.05 15.64
CA ARG A 96 5.24 -2.62 15.34
C ARG A 96 5.75 -2.22 13.94
N LEU A 97 5.69 -3.15 13.01
CA LEU A 97 6.05 -2.96 11.60
C LEU A 97 4.80 -2.75 10.74
N GLN A 98 4.98 -2.01 9.65
CA GLN A 98 3.97 -1.82 8.62
C GLN A 98 4.52 -2.27 7.27
N ARG A 99 3.75 -3.08 6.55
CA ARG A 99 4.08 -3.44 5.17
C ARG A 99 3.64 -2.32 4.23
N VAL A 100 4.59 -1.73 3.51
CA VAL A 100 4.36 -0.78 2.43
C VAL A 100 4.62 -1.50 1.10
N VAL A 101 3.70 -1.39 0.15
CA VAL A 101 3.84 -1.98 -1.19
C VAL A 101 3.69 -0.87 -2.23
N SER A 102 4.69 -0.73 -3.09
CA SER A 102 4.69 0.22 -4.20
C SER A 102 4.72 -0.53 -5.52
N TYR A 103 3.87 -0.10 -6.46
CA TYR A 103 3.85 -0.61 -7.83
C TYR A 103 4.38 0.47 -8.76
N VAL A 104 5.29 0.09 -9.65
CA VAL A 104 5.80 0.97 -10.71
C VAL A 104 5.12 0.62 -12.03
N PRO A 105 4.94 1.59 -12.94
CA PRO A 105 4.46 1.30 -14.29
C PRO A 105 5.36 0.26 -14.95
N VAL A 106 4.74 -0.73 -15.62
CA VAL A 106 5.46 -1.51 -16.62
C VAL A 106 5.82 -0.53 -17.73
N GLY A 107 7.12 -0.28 -17.90
CA GLY A 107 7.62 0.58 -18.98
C GLY A 107 7.03 0.14 -20.31
N GLU A 108 6.54 1.11 -21.08
CA GLU A 108 5.85 0.92 -22.35
C GLU A 108 6.68 -0.03 -23.24
N ALA A 109 6.16 -1.24 -23.46
CA ALA A 109 6.76 -2.20 -24.36
C ALA A 109 6.72 -1.60 -25.75
N ARG A 110 7.85 -1.05 -26.21
CA ARG A 110 7.99 -0.62 -27.59
C ARG A 110 7.91 -1.87 -28.48
N PRO A 111 6.96 -1.93 -29.43
CA PRO A 111 6.89 -3.03 -30.40
C PRO A 111 8.13 -3.08 -31.30
#